data_AF-A0A949Z003-F1
#
_entry.id   AF-A0A949Z003-F1
#
_cell.length_a   1.000
_cell.length_b   1.000
_cell.length_c   1.000
_cell.angle_alpha   90.00
_cell.angle_beta   90.00
_cell.angle_gamma   90.00
#
_symmetry.space_group_name_H-M   'P 1'
#
loop_
_entity.id
_entity.type
_entity.pdbx_description
1 polymer ?
#
loop_
_entity_poly.entity_id
_entity_poly.type
_entity_poly.pdbx_seq_one_letter_code
_entity_poly.pdbx_strand_id
1 'polypeptide(L)'
;MVNRVQSPYPPGWKLLWTAAFAVVIAAISSTRAWAQTPQPMPPGPPPNPERPPLAPVNQADENFSFLRDPANRTDLWDFLKYIPLNQSGDYYLTFWFENRSEYEWFQNEQWGQGPQTISGYW
;
A
#
# COMPACT_ATOMS: atom_id res chain seq x y z
N MET A 1 34.88 46.46 -17.87
CA MET A 1 33.93 45.42 -18.32
C MET A 1 34.64 44.07 -18.17
N VAL A 2 34.23 43.22 -17.22
CA VAL A 2 34.85 41.90 -16.99
C VAL A 2 33.94 40.83 -17.59
N ASN A 3 34.45 40.12 -18.59
CA ASN A 3 33.73 39.04 -19.27
C ASN A 3 33.76 37.78 -18.38
N ARG A 4 32.60 37.33 -17.91
CA ARG A 4 32.49 36.14 -17.06
C ARG A 4 32.28 34.91 -17.95
N VAL A 5 33.30 34.07 -18.11
CA VAL A 5 33.20 32.79 -18.83
C VAL A 5 32.26 31.87 -18.05
N GLN A 6 31.16 31.44 -18.68
CA GLN A 6 30.27 30.43 -18.11
C GLN A 6 30.92 29.04 -18.24
N SER A 7 30.99 28.30 -17.13
CA SER A 7 31.50 26.91 -17.11
C SER A 7 30.49 25.97 -17.78
N PRO A 8 30.93 25.02 -18.63
CA PRO A 8 30.05 24.08 -19.33
C PRO A 8 29.50 22.94 -18.45
N TYR A 9 29.93 22.85 -17.19
CA TYR A 9 29.48 21.78 -16.29
C TYR A 9 28.36 22.24 -15.35
N PRO A 10 27.30 21.42 -15.17
CA PRO A 10 26.25 21.73 -14.22
C PRO A 10 26.81 21.78 -12.79
N PRO A 11 26.31 22.69 -11.94
CA PRO A 11 26.82 22.86 -10.58
C PRO A 11 26.65 21.57 -9.76
N GLY A 12 27.68 21.20 -8.99
CA GLY A 12 27.84 19.87 -8.36
C GLY A 12 26.70 19.42 -7.45
N TRP A 13 25.84 20.33 -6.97
CA TRP A 13 24.64 19.98 -6.23
C TRP A 13 23.61 19.22 -7.07
N LYS A 14 23.57 19.41 -8.41
CA LYS A 14 22.65 18.66 -9.29
C LYS A 14 23.07 17.20 -9.50
N LEU A 15 24.36 16.88 -9.34
CA LEU A 15 24.89 15.50 -9.44
C LEU A 15 24.58 14.68 -8.18
N LEU A 16 24.42 15.35 -7.03
CA LEU A 16 24.07 14.71 -5.76
C LEU A 16 22.60 14.29 -5.69
N TRP A 17 21.70 14.91 -6.47
CA TRP A 17 20.28 14.58 -6.49
C TRP A 17 19.92 13.39 -7.39
N THR A 18 20.72 13.06 -8.41
CA THR A 18 20.46 11.90 -9.29
C THR A 18 20.94 10.57 -8.69
N ALA A 19 22.03 10.59 -7.91
CA ALA A 19 22.55 9.39 -7.25
C ALA A 19 21.67 8.93 -6.07
N ALA A 20 21.08 9.87 -5.33
CA ALA A 20 20.25 9.56 -4.15
C ALA A 20 18.94 8.84 -4.52
N PHE A 21 18.34 9.13 -5.69
CA PHE A 21 17.07 8.54 -6.11
C PHE A 21 17.22 7.08 -6.57
N ALA A 22 18.37 6.70 -7.14
CA ALA A 22 18.63 5.34 -7.61
C ALA A 22 18.86 4.32 -6.46
N VAL A 23 19.41 4.77 -5.33
CA VAL A 23 19.69 3.90 -4.17
C VAL A 23 18.41 3.54 -3.40
N VAL A 24 17.41 4.44 -3.37
CA VAL A 24 16.12 4.18 -2.71
C VAL A 24 15.29 3.14 -3.47
N ILE A 25 15.33 3.12 -4.81
CA ILE A 25 14.58 2.15 -5.62
C ILE A 25 15.20 0.74 -5.50
N ALA A 26 16.53 0.61 -5.47
CA ALA A 26 17.17 -0.70 -5.35
C ALA A 26 17.01 -1.36 -3.97
N ALA A 27 16.83 -0.57 -2.91
CA ALA A 27 16.64 -1.08 -1.55
C ALA A 27 15.25 -1.71 -1.31
N ILE A 28 14.24 -1.39 -2.12
CA ILE A 28 12.87 -1.93 -1.97
C ILE A 28 12.78 -3.37 -2.53
N SER A 29 13.69 -3.79 -3.40
CA SER A 29 13.57 -5.07 -4.14
C SER A 29 14.19 -6.30 -3.45
N SER A 30 14.71 -6.16 -2.22
CA SER A 30 15.42 -7.26 -1.52
C SER A 30 14.79 -7.70 -0.20
N THR A 31 13.61 -7.17 0.15
CA THR A 31 12.83 -7.72 1.26
C THR A 31 12.28 -9.07 0.83
N ARG A 32 12.86 -10.14 1.37
CA ARG A 32 12.20 -11.44 1.38
C ARG A 32 10.82 -11.22 2.00
N ALA A 33 9.76 -11.61 1.28
CA ALA A 33 8.43 -11.70 1.86
C ALA A 33 8.46 -12.83 2.89
N TRP A 34 8.76 -12.50 4.15
CA TRP A 34 8.43 -13.39 5.24
C TRP A 34 6.91 -13.43 5.25
N ALA A 35 6.31 -14.61 5.05
CA ALA A 35 4.90 -14.81 5.26
C ALA A 35 4.57 -14.28 6.65
N GLN A 36 3.90 -13.13 6.71
CA GLN A 36 3.43 -12.57 7.97
C GLN A 36 2.25 -13.44 8.40
N THR A 37 2.50 -14.46 9.22
CA THR A 37 1.50 -14.84 10.22
C THR A 37 1.18 -13.56 10.98
N PRO A 38 -0.10 -13.10 11.02
CA PRO A 38 -0.46 -11.91 11.75
C PRO A 38 0.14 -12.03 13.16
N GLN A 39 1.10 -11.18 13.50
CA GLN A 39 1.48 -11.02 14.89
C GLN A 39 0.22 -10.55 15.62
N PRO A 40 -0.12 -11.11 16.80
CA PRO A 40 -1.12 -10.50 17.65
C PRO A 40 -0.65 -9.09 17.94
N MET A 41 -1.25 -8.10 17.27
CA MET A 41 -0.93 -6.70 17.49
C MET A 41 -1.28 -6.37 18.94
N PRO A 42 -0.44 -5.63 19.69
CA PRO A 42 -0.82 -5.16 21.02
C PRO A 42 -2.20 -4.50 20.92
N PRO A 43 -3.11 -4.68 21.91
CA PRO A 43 -4.40 -4.02 21.87
C PRO A 43 -4.16 -2.53 21.68
N GLY A 44 -4.53 -2.01 20.52
CA GLY A 44 -4.54 -0.58 20.29
C GLY A 44 -5.47 0.11 21.29
N PRO A 45 -5.59 1.44 21.23
CA PRO A 45 -6.71 2.14 21.88
C PRO A 45 -8.01 1.35 21.67
N PRO A 46 -8.87 1.23 22.68
CA PRO A 46 -10.06 0.39 22.61
C PRO A 46 -10.77 0.71 21.29
N PRO A 47 -11.02 -0.28 20.43
CA PRO A 47 -11.72 -0.02 19.19
C PRO A 47 -13.00 0.72 19.55
N ASN A 48 -13.25 1.87 18.92
CA ASN A 48 -14.60 2.39 18.91
C ASN A 48 -15.50 1.20 18.51
N PRO A 49 -16.55 0.85 19.28
CA PRO A 49 -17.39 -0.31 18.98
C PRO A 49 -17.98 -0.29 17.56
N GLU A 50 -18.08 0.89 16.95
CA GLU A 50 -18.55 1.11 15.58
C GLU A 50 -17.46 0.85 14.52
N ARG A 51 -16.20 0.70 14.91
CA ARG A 51 -15.09 0.39 14.00
C ARG A 51 -15.23 -1.05 13.52
N PRO A 52 -15.34 -1.28 12.19
CA PRO A 52 -15.41 -2.64 11.66
C PRO A 52 -14.16 -3.46 12.02
N PRO A 53 -14.29 -4.76 12.30
CA PRO A 53 -13.14 -5.65 12.43
C PRO A 53 -12.41 -5.75 11.09
N LEU A 54 -11.09 -5.95 11.13
CA LEU A 54 -10.30 -6.22 9.93
C LEU A 54 -10.71 -7.58 9.34
N ALA A 55 -11.67 -7.57 8.40
CA ALA A 55 -12.21 -8.77 7.77
C ALA A 55 -11.54 -9.01 6.40
N PRO A 56 -11.08 -10.24 6.11
CA PRO A 56 -10.27 -10.50 4.91
C PRO A 56 -11.05 -10.54 3.58
N VAL A 57 -12.39 -10.55 3.57
CA VAL A 57 -13.15 -10.91 2.35
C VAL A 57 -14.27 -9.93 1.99
N ASN A 58 -14.84 -9.20 2.95
CA ASN A 58 -16.01 -8.36 2.68
C ASN A 58 -15.85 -6.94 3.21
N GLN A 59 -14.91 -6.21 2.61
CA GLN A 59 -14.60 -4.83 2.94
C GLN A 59 -15.66 -3.84 2.40
N ALA A 60 -16.51 -4.29 1.47
CA ALA A 60 -17.59 -3.47 0.90
C ALA A 60 -18.68 -3.13 1.93
N ASP A 61 -18.87 -3.97 2.95
CA ASP A 61 -19.84 -3.77 4.01
C ASP A 61 -19.28 -2.92 5.18
N GLU A 62 -18.02 -2.48 5.12
CA GLU A 62 -17.41 -1.65 6.16
C GLU A 62 -18.05 -0.25 6.20
N ASN A 63 -18.57 0.15 7.37
CA ASN A 63 -19.15 1.47 7.58
C ASN A 63 -18.21 2.34 8.43
N PHE A 64 -17.63 3.37 7.80
CA PHE A 64 -16.75 4.34 8.44
C PHE A 64 -17.43 5.69 8.76
N SER A 65 -18.75 5.77 8.69
CA SER A 65 -19.49 7.02 8.97
C SER A 65 -19.23 7.60 10.37
N PHE A 66 -18.86 6.77 11.36
CA PHE A 66 -18.49 7.21 12.71
C PHE A 66 -17.25 8.13 12.72
N LEU A 67 -16.38 8.03 11.71
CA LEU A 67 -15.23 8.92 11.52
C LEU A 67 -15.64 10.33 11.05
N ARG A 68 -16.93 10.58 10.82
CA ARG A 68 -17.47 11.94 10.64
C ARG A 68 -17.17 12.81 11.85
N ASP A 69 -17.23 12.25 13.06
CA ASP A 69 -16.78 12.92 14.28
C ASP A 69 -15.24 12.90 14.35
N PRO A 70 -14.57 14.06 14.34
CA PRO A 70 -13.12 14.13 14.47
C PRO A 70 -12.58 13.48 15.76
N ALA A 71 -13.37 13.40 16.83
CA ALA A 71 -12.96 12.74 18.08
C ALA A 71 -12.71 11.23 17.91
N ASN A 72 -13.31 10.61 16.89
CA ASN A 72 -13.16 9.19 16.59
C ASN A 72 -11.96 8.87 15.68
N ARG A 73 -11.26 9.89 15.17
CA ARG A 73 -10.12 9.74 14.24
C ARG A 73 -8.81 9.54 14.99
N THR A 74 -8.69 8.40 15.64
CA THR A 74 -7.56 8.06 16.51
C THR A 74 -6.47 7.25 15.80
N ASP A 75 -6.79 6.64 14.66
CA ASP A 75 -5.86 5.80 13.90
C ASP A 75 -5.10 6.60 12.83
N LEU A 76 -3.88 6.17 12.53
CA LEU A 76 -3.05 6.72 11.47
C LEU A 76 -3.73 6.65 10.10
N TRP A 77 -4.59 5.67 9.85
CA TRP A 77 -5.22 5.45 8.55
C TRP A 77 -6.63 6.04 8.41
N ASP A 78 -7.16 6.68 9.46
CA ASP A 78 -8.55 7.17 9.45
C ASP A 78 -8.80 8.23 8.35
N PHE A 79 -7.77 8.98 7.95
CA PHE A 79 -7.88 9.96 6.86
C PHE A 79 -8.12 9.31 5.48
N LEU A 80 -7.65 8.07 5.26
CA LEU A 80 -7.94 7.31 4.05
C LEU A 80 -9.28 6.57 4.13
N LYS A 81 -9.70 6.24 5.35
CA LYS A 81 -10.96 5.55 5.59
C LYS A 81 -12.17 6.47 5.51
N TYR A 82 -11.98 7.77 5.74
CA TYR A 82 -13.05 8.76 5.63
C TYR A 82 -12.58 10.06 4.97
N ILE A 83 -12.96 10.23 3.71
CA ILE A 83 -12.73 11.45 2.92
C ILE A 83 -14.09 12.07 2.61
N PRO A 84 -14.51 13.17 3.27
CA PRO A 84 -15.80 13.78 3.03
C PRO A 84 -15.87 14.39 1.63
N LEU A 85 -16.96 14.10 0.90
CA LEU A 85 -17.22 14.61 -0.45
C LEU A 85 -18.13 15.86 -0.43
N ASN A 86 -18.72 16.18 0.72
CA ASN A 86 -19.52 17.38 0.94
C ASN A 86 -19.25 17.98 2.33
N GLN A 87 -19.69 19.23 2.53
CA GLN A 87 -19.47 19.96 3.78
C GLN A 87 -20.16 19.32 4.99
N SER A 88 -21.33 18.71 4.80
CA SER A 88 -22.01 18.01 5.87
C SER A 88 -21.26 16.75 6.28
N GLY A 89 -20.61 16.03 5.35
CA GLY A 89 -20.01 14.73 5.59
C GLY A 89 -21.02 13.57 5.44
N ASP A 90 -22.15 13.78 4.75
CA ASP A 90 -23.12 12.70 4.48
C ASP A 90 -22.63 11.77 3.37
N TYR A 91 -21.79 12.28 2.46
CA TYR A 91 -21.13 11.51 1.43
C TYR A 91 -19.63 11.45 1.72
N TYR A 92 -19.06 10.26 1.67
CA TYR A 92 -17.63 10.05 1.91
C TYR A 92 -17.07 8.96 0.99
N LEU A 93 -15.76 9.04 0.76
CA LEU A 93 -14.98 8.02 0.08
C LEU A 93 -14.10 7.29 1.09
N THR A 94 -13.99 5.98 0.92
CA THR A 94 -13.11 5.10 1.69
C THR A 94 -12.15 4.42 0.75
N PHE A 95 -10.87 4.44 1.09
CA PHE A 95 -9.86 3.64 0.40
C PHE A 95 -9.55 2.36 1.17
N TRP A 96 -9.33 1.29 0.41
CA TRP A 96 -8.71 0.08 0.90
C TRP A 96 -7.52 -0.27 0.03
N PHE A 97 -6.66 -1.10 0.58
CA PHE A 97 -5.56 -1.70 -0.12
C PHE A 97 -5.68 -3.21 0.04
N GLU A 98 -5.70 -3.91 -1.08
CA GLU A 98 -5.64 -5.35 -1.11
C GLU A 98 -4.40 -5.74 -1.90
N ASN A 99 -3.51 -6.48 -1.26
CA ASN A 99 -2.43 -7.17 -1.94
C ASN A 99 -2.63 -8.67 -1.75
N ARG A 100 -3.00 -9.34 -2.83
CA ARG A 100 -3.05 -10.80 -2.89
C ARG A 100 -1.91 -11.27 -3.78
N SER A 101 -1.09 -12.15 -3.24
CA SER A 101 -0.05 -12.85 -3.98
C SER A 101 -0.32 -14.33 -3.79
N GLU A 102 -0.90 -14.95 -4.81
CA GLU A 102 -1.24 -16.35 -4.81
C GLU A 102 -0.45 -17.01 -5.94
N TYR A 103 0.36 -18.00 -5.60
CA TYR A 103 0.95 -18.88 -6.61
C TYR A 103 -0.05 -19.99 -6.88
N GLU A 104 -0.60 -20.02 -8.09
CA GLU A 104 -1.50 -21.10 -8.49
C GLU A 104 -0.69 -22.20 -9.17
N TRP A 105 -0.62 -23.35 -8.51
CA TRP A 105 -0.01 -24.56 -9.04
C TRP A 105 -1.03 -25.35 -9.84
N PHE A 106 -0.73 -25.63 -11.11
CA PHE A 106 -1.59 -26.48 -11.92
C PHE A 106 -1.16 -27.94 -11.88
N GLN A 107 -2.14 -28.79 -11.63
CA GLN A 107 -1.99 -30.23 -11.74
C GLN A 107 -3.00 -30.75 -12.76
N ASN A 108 -2.55 -31.55 -13.71
CA ASN A 108 -3.36 -32.11 -14.80
C ASN A 108 -4.02 -31.05 -15.70
N GLU A 109 -3.36 -29.92 -15.97
CA GLU A 109 -3.91 -28.84 -16.81
C GLU A 109 -4.29 -29.30 -18.23
N GLN A 110 -3.62 -30.34 -18.72
CA GLN A 110 -3.86 -30.96 -20.03
C GLN A 110 -4.90 -32.09 -19.98
N TRP A 111 -5.58 -32.31 -18.86
CA TRP A 111 -6.60 -33.36 -18.71
C TRP A 111 -6.09 -34.77 -19.09
N GLY A 112 -4.81 -35.04 -18.80
CA GLY A 112 -4.13 -36.30 -19.17
C GLY A 112 -3.57 -36.35 -20.60
N GLN A 113 -3.72 -35.28 -21.39
CA GLN A 113 -3.14 -35.16 -22.74
C GLN A 113 -1.65 -34.75 -22.67
N GLY A 114 -0.77 -35.63 -22.17
CA GLY A 114 0.68 -35.44 -22.27
C GLY A 114 1.42 -35.31 -20.93
N PRO A 115 2.77 -35.16 -20.99
CA PRO A 115 3.61 -35.06 -19.80
C PRO A 115 3.26 -33.86 -18.94
N GLN A 116 3.25 -34.04 -17.62
CA GLN A 116 3.00 -32.96 -16.67
C GLN A 116 4.19 -31.98 -16.63
N THR A 117 3.89 -30.70 -16.68
CA THR A 117 4.85 -29.59 -16.58
C THR A 117 4.80 -28.95 -15.20
N ILE A 118 5.87 -28.23 -14.84
CA ILE A 118 5.92 -27.40 -13.61
C ILE A 118 5.21 -26.06 -13.79
N SER A 119 4.07 -26.07 -14.48
CA SER A 119 3.33 -24.88 -14.83
C SER A 119 2.55 -24.34 -13.64
N GLY A 120 2.65 -23.02 -13.48
CA GLY A 120 1.91 -22.23 -12.52
C GLY A 120 2.12 -20.77 -12.86
N TYR A 121 1.21 -19.91 -12.41
CA TYR A 121 1.37 -18.46 -12.56
C TYR A 121 1.32 -17.74 -11.22
N TRP A 122 1.79 -16.51 -11.29
CA TRP A 122 1.69 -15.49 -10.25
C TRP A 122 0.55 -14.53 -10.57
#